data_AF-A0A4Z0QCW8-F1
#
_entry.id   AF-A0A4Z0QCW8-F1
#
_cell.length_a   1.000
_cell.length_b   1.000
_cell.length_c   1.000
_cell.angle_alpha   90.00
_cell.angle_beta   90.00
_cell.angle_gamma   90.00
#
_symmetry.space_group_name_H-M   'P 1'
#
loop_
_entity.id
_entity.type
_entity.pdbx_description
1 polymer ?
#
loop_
_entity_poly.entity_id
_entity_poly.type
_entity_poly.pdbx_seq_one_letter_code
_entity_poly.pdbx_strand_id
1 'polypeptide(L)'
;MKKYFFFCLLAAALSGSVAQAQQAPNLRMQAVENTRKLAQQIALDDARTTKVKNLTYDRLVQENELKQMYSIDPALLQSKMVVVEQDYAEKLKAVLTDAQFQRFMALKAPALAPVTAAAPTPAASVPVLPVNKPEAQPNAKTAPLPTTKKVNSATHASTSSRRP
;
A
#
# COMPACT_ATOMS: atom_id res chain seq x y z
N MET A 1 -7.34 -55.01 30.33
CA MET A 1 -7.76 -53.86 29.48
C MET A 1 -7.04 -52.55 29.87
N LYS A 2 -5.70 -52.50 29.81
CA LYS A 2 -4.90 -51.29 30.15
C LYS A 2 -4.05 -50.75 28.98
N LYS A 3 -4.02 -51.48 27.84
CA LYS A 3 -3.18 -51.16 26.68
C LYS A 3 -3.83 -50.18 25.69
N TYR A 4 -5.14 -49.95 25.81
CA TYR A 4 -5.87 -49.02 24.93
C TYR A 4 -5.83 -47.57 25.39
N PHE A 5 -5.49 -47.31 26.67
CA PHE A 5 -5.43 -45.95 27.20
C PHE A 5 -4.22 -45.16 26.65
N PHE A 6 -3.13 -45.87 26.35
CA PHE A 6 -1.92 -45.24 25.80
C PHE A 6 -2.06 -44.84 24.33
N PHE A 7 -2.95 -45.50 23.58
CA PHE A 7 -3.13 -45.23 22.15
C PHE A 7 -4.04 -44.00 21.89
N CYS A 8 -5.00 -43.71 22.76
CA CYS A 8 -5.82 -42.50 22.65
C CYS A 8 -5.06 -41.20 22.99
N LEU A 9 -4.05 -41.27 23.86
CA LEU A 9 -3.29 -40.08 24.28
C LEU A 9 -2.30 -39.61 23.19
N LEU A 10 -1.82 -40.52 22.35
CA LEU A 10 -0.93 -40.19 21.22
C LEU A 10 -1.69 -39.58 20.03
N ALA A 11 -2.97 -39.91 19.84
CA ALA A 11 -3.80 -39.35 18.77
C ALA A 11 -4.22 -37.89 19.02
N ALA A 12 -4.34 -37.47 20.28
CA ALA A 12 -4.72 -36.10 20.63
C ALA A 12 -3.59 -35.07 20.45
N ALA A 13 -2.33 -35.51 20.35
CA ALA A 13 -1.18 -34.62 20.18
C ALA A 13 -1.01 -34.10 18.73
N LEU A 14 -1.69 -34.70 17.74
CA LEU A 14 -1.59 -34.28 16.32
C LEU A 14 -2.68 -33.29 15.88
N SER A 15 -3.65 -32.94 16.72
CA SER A 15 -4.79 -32.08 16.31
C SER A 15 -4.58 -30.57 16.57
N GLY A 16 -3.48 -30.16 17.19
CA GLY A 16 -3.23 -28.75 17.50
C GLY A 16 -2.27 -28.10 16.51
N SER A 17 -2.75 -27.54 15.39
CA SER A 17 -2.13 -26.41 14.63
C SER A 17 -2.86 -26.08 13.29
N VAL A 18 -4.19 -25.90 13.25
CA VAL A 18 -4.88 -25.45 12.01
C VAL A 18 -5.56 -24.07 12.12
N ALA A 19 -5.47 -23.38 13.26
CA ALA A 19 -6.18 -22.12 13.46
C ALA A 19 -5.59 -20.90 12.69
N GLN A 20 -4.36 -20.97 12.19
CA GLN A 20 -3.75 -19.82 11.49
C GLN A 20 -4.11 -19.71 9.99
N ALA A 21 -4.69 -20.75 9.38
CA ALA A 21 -4.95 -20.76 7.94
C ALA A 21 -6.12 -19.85 7.51
N GLN A 22 -7.06 -19.53 8.42
CA GLN A 22 -8.25 -18.74 8.07
C GLN A 22 -8.02 -17.22 8.12
N GLN A 23 -7.04 -16.73 8.88
CA GLN A 23 -6.69 -15.30 8.94
C GLN A 23 -5.67 -14.87 7.87
N ALA A 24 -4.83 -15.81 7.41
CA ALA A 24 -3.77 -15.56 6.44
C ALA A 24 -4.21 -14.93 5.09
N PRO A 25 -5.39 -15.27 4.51
CA PRO A 25 -5.79 -14.71 3.21
C PRO A 25 -6.06 -13.21 3.27
N ASN A 26 -6.62 -12.71 4.38
CA ASN A 26 -7.00 -11.30 4.51
C ASN A 26 -5.76 -10.40 4.69
N LEU A 27 -4.80 -10.83 5.52
CA LEU A 27 -3.57 -10.07 5.78
C LEU A 27 -2.70 -9.92 4.54
N ARG A 28 -2.67 -10.91 3.64
CA ARG A 28 -1.93 -10.79 2.37
C ARG A 28 -2.53 -9.71 1.47
N MET A 29 -3.85 -9.67 1.34
CA MET A 29 -4.53 -8.62 0.57
C MET A 29 -4.28 -7.24 1.17
N GLN A 30 -4.33 -7.14 2.50
CA GLN A 30 -4.03 -5.90 3.20
C GLN A 30 -2.58 -5.45 2.99
N ALA A 31 -1.62 -6.38 3.02
CA ALA A 31 -0.22 -6.09 2.73
C ALA A 31 -0.02 -5.56 1.31
N VAL A 32 -0.71 -6.15 0.33
CA VAL A 32 -0.70 -5.67 -1.06
C VAL A 32 -1.24 -4.25 -1.15
N GLU A 33 -2.38 -3.97 -0.54
CA GLU A 33 -3.00 -2.63 -0.62
C GLU A 33 -2.17 -1.57 0.13
N ASN A 34 -1.64 -1.90 1.31
CA ASN A 34 -0.75 -1.02 2.05
C ASN A 34 0.52 -0.71 1.26
N THR A 35 1.11 -1.73 0.62
CA THR A 35 2.29 -1.56 -0.22
C THR A 35 1.97 -0.74 -1.45
N ARG A 36 0.80 -0.92 -2.07
CA ARG A 36 0.36 -0.14 -3.22
C ARG A 36 0.25 1.35 -2.87
N LYS A 37 -0.38 1.68 -1.75
CA LYS A 37 -0.47 3.06 -1.24
C LYS A 37 0.90 3.65 -0.93
N LEU A 38 1.74 2.89 -0.23
CA LEU A 38 3.11 3.33 0.07
C LEU A 38 3.90 3.58 -1.23
N ALA A 39 3.79 2.67 -2.20
CA ALA A 39 4.51 2.77 -3.45
C ALA A 39 4.14 4.03 -4.25
N GLN A 40 2.86 4.44 -4.22
CA GLN A 40 2.41 5.69 -4.82
C GLN A 40 2.99 6.92 -4.12
N GLN A 41 3.17 6.87 -2.81
CA GLN A 41 3.63 8.02 -2.02
C GLN A 41 5.15 8.22 -2.06
N ILE A 42 5.93 7.14 -2.09
CA ILE A 42 7.40 7.22 -2.06
C ILE A 42 8.07 6.88 -3.39
N ALA A 43 7.27 6.63 -4.45
CA ALA A 43 7.71 6.20 -5.77
C ALA A 43 8.60 4.95 -5.69
N LEU A 44 8.02 3.83 -5.23
CA LEU A 44 8.72 2.54 -5.21
C LEU A 44 9.00 2.02 -6.61
N ASP A 45 10.14 1.36 -6.76
CA ASP A 45 10.46 0.57 -7.94
C ASP A 45 9.90 -0.85 -7.81
N ASP A 46 9.58 -1.49 -8.95
CA ASP A 46 8.88 -2.77 -8.98
C ASP A 46 9.69 -3.91 -8.32
N ALA A 47 11.02 -3.86 -8.47
CA ALA A 47 11.93 -4.82 -7.83
C ALA A 47 11.91 -4.72 -6.29
N ARG A 48 11.63 -3.54 -5.73
CA ARG A 48 11.55 -3.32 -4.27
C ARG A 48 10.14 -3.57 -3.73
N THR A 49 9.10 -3.41 -4.56
CA THR A 49 7.69 -3.66 -4.19
C THR A 49 7.48 -5.03 -3.60
N THR A 50 8.08 -6.07 -4.17
CA THR A 50 7.94 -7.43 -3.62
C THR A 50 8.54 -7.56 -2.22
N LYS A 51 9.72 -6.97 -1.99
CA LYS A 51 10.38 -6.99 -0.67
C LYS A 51 9.58 -6.22 0.37
N VAL A 52 9.13 -5.01 0.03
CA VAL A 52 8.32 -4.18 0.93
C VAL A 52 6.98 -4.82 1.24
N LYS A 53 6.35 -5.49 0.28
CA LYS A 53 5.13 -6.27 0.50
C LYS A 53 5.33 -7.37 1.52
N ASN A 54 6.42 -8.13 1.42
CA ASN A 54 6.73 -9.20 2.37
C ASN A 54 6.97 -8.63 3.78
N LEU A 55 7.76 -7.56 3.90
CA LEU A 55 7.97 -6.87 5.18
C LEU A 55 6.65 -6.34 5.77
N THR A 56 5.77 -5.80 4.93
CA THR A 56 4.46 -5.30 5.35
C THR A 56 3.57 -6.43 5.84
N TYR A 57 3.61 -7.58 5.17
CA TYR A 57 2.90 -8.78 5.59
C TYR A 57 3.41 -9.28 6.94
N ASP A 58 4.73 -9.40 7.11
CA ASP A 58 5.34 -9.84 8.36
C ASP A 58 4.96 -8.93 9.54
N ARG A 59 4.97 -7.60 9.32
CA ARG A 59 4.48 -6.63 10.29
C ARG A 59 3.02 -6.90 10.67
N LEU A 60 2.13 -7.06 9.69
CA LEU A 60 0.70 -7.30 9.94
C LEU A 60 0.44 -8.60 10.71
N VAL A 61 1.22 -9.64 10.43
CA VAL A 61 1.18 -10.90 11.18
C VAL A 61 1.56 -10.67 12.64
N GLN A 62 2.70 -10.01 12.89
CA GLN A 62 3.15 -9.68 14.26
C GLN A 62 2.14 -8.82 15.01
N GLU A 63 1.57 -7.80 14.36
CA GLU A 63 0.53 -6.97 14.96
C GLU A 63 -0.72 -7.77 15.34
N ASN A 64 -1.13 -8.72 14.49
CA ASN A 64 -2.27 -9.58 14.78
C ASN A 64 -1.98 -10.53 15.95
N GLU A 65 -0.78 -11.11 16.00
CA GLU A 65 -0.33 -11.95 17.12
C GLU A 65 -0.29 -11.16 18.44
N LEU A 66 0.26 -9.94 18.42
CA LEU A 66 0.26 -9.05 19.58
C LEU A 66 -1.16 -8.70 20.04
N LYS A 67 -2.08 -8.42 19.11
CA LYS A 67 -3.50 -8.16 19.42
C LYS A 67 -4.18 -9.36 20.09
N GLN A 68 -3.85 -10.57 19.68
CA GLN A 68 -4.40 -11.78 20.30
C GLN A 68 -3.81 -11.98 21.70
N MET A 69 -2.48 -11.88 21.81
CA MET A 69 -1.74 -12.15 23.05
C MET A 69 -1.98 -11.11 24.15
N TYR A 70 -2.10 -9.83 23.78
CA TYR A 70 -2.27 -8.71 24.71
C TYR A 70 -3.68 -8.10 24.66
N SER A 71 -4.69 -8.89 24.27
CA SER A 71 -6.09 -8.43 24.23
C SER A 71 -6.62 -7.94 25.58
N ILE A 72 -6.03 -8.40 26.69
CA ILE A 72 -6.41 -8.07 28.06
C ILE A 72 -5.69 -6.81 28.57
N ASP A 73 -4.48 -6.52 28.06
CA ASP A 73 -3.66 -5.37 28.48
C ASP A 73 -3.38 -4.43 27.29
N PRO A 74 -4.23 -3.41 27.07
CA PRO A 74 -4.08 -2.49 25.96
C PRO A 74 -2.87 -1.56 26.09
N ALA A 75 -2.40 -1.29 27.32
CA ALA A 75 -1.23 -0.44 27.54
C ALA A 75 0.05 -1.16 27.09
N LEU A 76 0.18 -2.44 27.43
CA LEU A 76 1.29 -3.26 26.97
C LEU A 76 1.20 -3.54 25.46
N LEU A 77 0.00 -3.77 24.93
CA LEU A 77 -0.23 -3.90 23.48
C LEU A 77 0.36 -2.70 22.74
N GLN A 78 0.00 -1.48 23.14
CA GLN A 78 0.45 -0.26 22.47
C GLN A 78 1.98 -0.13 22.51
N SER A 79 2.60 -0.42 23.66
CA SER A 79 4.07 -0.42 23.80
C SER A 79 4.72 -1.41 22.83
N LYS A 80 4.19 -2.63 22.70
CA LYS A 80 4.73 -3.64 21.78
C LYS A 80 4.48 -3.30 20.31
N MET A 81 3.34 -2.69 19.97
CA MET A 81 3.10 -2.23 18.61
C MET A 81 4.13 -1.19 18.16
N VAL A 82 4.52 -0.27 19.04
CA VAL A 82 5.58 0.72 18.74
C VAL A 82 6.91 0.02 18.42
N VAL A 83 7.28 -1.02 19.16
CA VAL A 83 8.51 -1.80 18.88
C VAL A 83 8.43 -2.47 17.50
N VAL A 84 7.30 -3.11 17.17
CA VAL A 84 7.10 -3.72 15.84
C VAL A 84 7.20 -2.67 14.72
N GLU A 85 6.69 -1.46 14.95
CA GLU A 85 6.83 -0.37 13.98
C GLU A 85 8.27 0.11 13.80
N GLN A 86 9.06 0.14 14.88
CA GLN A 86 10.47 0.51 14.83
C GLN A 86 11.26 -0.54 14.04
N ASP A 87 11.10 -1.82 14.37
CA ASP A 87 11.72 -2.93 13.65
C ASP A 87 11.37 -2.92 12.16
N TYR A 88 10.10 -2.62 11.84
CA TYR A 88 9.66 -2.49 10.45
C TYR A 88 10.35 -1.31 9.74
N ALA A 89 10.49 -0.16 10.40
CA ALA A 89 11.19 0.99 9.83
C ALA A 89 12.68 0.70 9.60
N GLU A 90 13.34 -0.02 10.51
CA GLU A 90 14.73 -0.45 10.34
C GLU A 90 14.89 -1.39 9.14
N LYS A 91 14.02 -2.39 9.01
CA LYS A 91 14.02 -3.30 7.84
C LYS A 91 13.74 -2.56 6.54
N LEU A 92 12.84 -1.58 6.55
CA LEU A 92 12.59 -0.73 5.38
C LEU A 92 13.82 0.07 4.97
N LYS A 93 14.59 0.61 5.93
CA LYS A 93 15.83 1.35 5.64
C LYS A 93 16.85 0.48 4.88
N ALA A 94 16.88 -0.82 5.12
CA ALA A 94 17.76 -1.75 4.40
C ALA A 94 17.30 -2.05 2.96
N VAL A 95 16.02 -1.81 2.63
CA VAL A 95 15.43 -2.13 1.32
C VAL A 95 15.25 -0.88 0.44
N LEU A 96 14.96 0.26 1.06
CA LEU A 96 14.71 1.53 0.39
C LEU A 96 16.01 2.30 0.15
N THR A 97 16.00 3.22 -0.82
CA THR A 97 17.07 4.23 -0.92
C THR A 97 16.89 5.29 0.16
N ASP A 98 17.95 6.02 0.49
CA ASP A 98 17.88 7.09 1.50
C ASP A 98 16.79 8.13 1.18
N ALA A 99 16.66 8.53 -0.08
CA ALA A 99 15.63 9.46 -0.53
C ALA A 99 14.20 8.90 -0.35
N GLN A 100 14.00 7.60 -0.61
CA GLN A 100 12.71 6.94 -0.40
C GLN A 100 12.38 6.80 1.10
N PHE A 101 13.39 6.48 1.92
CA PHE A 101 13.22 6.36 3.36
C PHE A 101 12.92 7.72 4.03
N GLN A 102 13.56 8.80 3.58
CA GLN A 102 13.23 10.16 4.05
C GLN A 102 11.78 10.54 3.77
N ARG A 103 11.27 10.23 2.57
CA ARG A 103 9.85 10.44 2.24
C ARG A 103 8.94 9.60 3.13
N PHE A 104 9.31 8.35 3.41
CA PHE A 104 8.57 7.50 4.34
C PHE A 104 8.53 8.09 5.76
N MET A 105 9.64 8.62 6.27
CA MET A 105 9.68 9.31 7.56
C MET A 105 8.81 10.57 7.59
N ALA A 106 8.80 11.34 6.49
CA ALA A 106 7.93 12.51 6.36
C ALA A 106 6.43 12.16 6.40
N LEU A 107 6.04 10.96 5.94
CA LEU A 107 4.67 10.46 6.03
C LEU A 107 4.29 9.98 7.44
N LYS A 108 5.27 9.49 8.22
CA LYS A 108 5.06 9.07 9.62
C LYS A 108 5.08 10.23 10.60
N ALA A 109 5.76 11.32 10.27
CA ALA A 109 5.80 12.50 11.11
C ALA A 109 4.36 13.03 11.29
N PRO A 110 3.87 13.21 12.52
CA PRO A 110 2.64 13.97 12.72
C PRO A 110 2.89 15.34 12.10
N ALA A 111 1.99 15.78 11.22
CA ALA A 111 2.10 17.02 10.47
C ALA A 111 2.19 18.23 11.41
N LEU A 112 3.37 18.46 11.98
CA LEU A 112 3.73 19.73 12.55
C LEU A 112 3.87 20.66 11.35
N ALA A 113 3.04 21.70 11.40
CA ALA A 113 2.74 22.66 10.37
C ALA A 113 3.93 23.03 9.46
N PRO A 114 3.69 23.35 8.18
CA PRO A 114 4.72 23.90 7.31
C PRO A 114 5.28 25.17 7.95
N VAL A 115 6.49 25.07 8.53
CA VAL A 115 7.25 26.24 8.91
C VAL A 115 7.75 26.85 7.62
N THR A 116 6.97 27.80 7.10
CA THR A 116 7.36 28.97 6.33
C THR A 116 8.78 28.92 5.78
N ALA A 117 8.99 28.15 4.71
CA ALA A 117 10.17 28.28 3.87
C ALA A 117 9.94 29.48 2.94
N ALA A 118 10.57 30.59 3.31
CA ALA A 118 11.07 31.65 2.43
C ALA A 118 10.08 32.18 1.36
N ALA A 119 9.40 33.27 1.70
CA ALA A 119 8.86 34.19 0.71
C ALA A 119 10.00 34.72 -0.18
N PRO A 120 9.90 34.62 -1.52
CA PRO A 120 10.72 35.44 -2.40
C PRO A 120 10.30 36.91 -2.23
N THR A 121 11.29 37.75 -1.97
CA THR A 121 11.18 39.21 -1.90
C THR A 121 10.46 39.74 -3.15
N PRO A 122 9.33 40.46 -3.04
CA PRO A 122 8.80 41.20 -4.16
C PRO A 122 9.60 42.50 -4.27
N ALA A 123 10.58 42.51 -5.17
CA ALA A 123 11.18 43.75 -5.64
C ALA A 123 10.08 44.58 -6.31
N ALA A 124 9.92 45.80 -5.81
CA ALA A 124 9.01 46.80 -6.30
C ALA A 124 9.16 47.01 -7.81
N SER A 125 8.04 47.02 -8.53
CA SER A 125 7.91 47.68 -9.83
C SER A 125 6.52 48.29 -9.88
N VAL A 126 6.53 49.63 -9.85
CA VAL A 126 5.40 50.56 -9.83
C VAL A 126 4.65 50.54 -11.19
N PRO A 127 3.40 51.05 -11.24
CA PRO A 127 2.37 50.72 -12.22
C PRO A 127 2.34 51.69 -13.40
N VAL A 128 1.87 51.22 -14.57
CA VAL A 128 1.21 52.05 -15.58
C VAL A 128 0.08 51.25 -16.25
N LEU A 129 -1.16 51.56 -15.86
CA LEU A 129 -2.35 51.48 -16.71
C LEU A 129 -2.37 52.75 -17.61
N PRO A 130 -3.05 52.81 -18.77
CA PRO A 130 -4.45 52.38 -18.90
C PRO A 130 -5.00 51.97 -20.30
N VAL A 131 -6.26 51.50 -20.27
CA VAL A 131 -7.33 51.75 -21.27
C VAL A 131 -7.29 51.00 -22.61
N ASN A 132 -8.18 50.02 -22.77
CA ASN A 132 -9.42 50.18 -23.57
C ASN A 132 -10.39 48.98 -23.43
N LYS A 133 -11.68 49.31 -23.43
CA LYS A 133 -12.88 48.45 -23.37
C LYS A 133 -13.67 48.68 -24.70
N PRO A 134 -14.84 48.08 -24.92
CA PRO A 134 -15.18 46.75 -25.46
C PRO A 134 -15.77 46.81 -26.89
N GLU A 135 -15.75 45.71 -27.66
CA GLU A 135 -16.72 45.55 -28.77
C GLU A 135 -17.08 44.07 -29.03
N ALA A 136 -18.21 43.87 -29.69
CA ALA A 136 -19.19 42.85 -29.38
C ALA A 136 -19.43 41.83 -30.52
N GLN A 137 -19.77 40.59 -30.12
CA GLN A 137 -20.86 39.76 -30.67
C GLN A 137 -20.68 39.09 -32.10
N PRO A 138 -21.65 38.27 -32.59
CA PRO A 138 -21.54 36.80 -32.67
C PRO A 138 -21.72 36.23 -34.12
N ASN A 139 -21.76 34.88 -34.25
CA ASN A 139 -22.73 34.08 -35.05
C ASN A 139 -22.17 33.04 -36.07
N ALA A 140 -23.01 31.99 -36.25
CA ALA A 140 -23.13 30.98 -37.33
C ALA A 140 -22.37 29.63 -37.23
N LYS A 141 -23.06 28.49 -36.99
CA LYS A 141 -23.74 27.55 -37.95
C LYS A 141 -22.69 26.73 -38.74
N THR A 142 -22.62 25.39 -38.79
CA THR A 142 -23.62 24.36 -39.17
C THR A 142 -22.97 22.95 -39.04
N ALA A 143 -23.76 21.88 -38.78
CA ALA A 143 -23.40 20.43 -38.79
C ALA A 143 -23.21 19.85 -40.24
N PRO A 144 -23.04 18.52 -40.56
CA PRO A 144 -23.02 17.26 -39.76
C PRO A 144 -21.98 16.14 -40.18
N LEU A 145 -22.05 14.98 -39.47
CA LEU A 145 -21.56 13.57 -39.64
C LEU A 145 -21.07 13.06 -41.03
N PRO A 146 -20.26 11.96 -41.18
CA PRO A 146 -20.57 10.58 -40.72
C PRO A 146 -19.42 9.62 -40.28
N THR A 147 -19.89 8.53 -39.64
CA THR A 147 -19.33 7.22 -39.22
C THR A 147 -18.04 6.62 -39.82
N THR A 148 -17.25 5.95 -38.98
CA THR A 148 -16.69 4.61 -39.28
C THR A 148 -16.67 3.69 -38.07
N LYS A 149 -17.01 2.44 -38.36
CA LYS A 149 -17.29 1.28 -37.53
C LYS A 149 -16.07 0.35 -37.64
N LYS A 150 -15.49 -0.14 -36.54
CA LYS A 150 -14.63 -1.32 -36.59
C LYS A 150 -14.80 -2.20 -35.35
N VAL A 151 -15.61 -3.23 -35.56
CA VAL A 151 -15.68 -4.50 -34.82
C VAL A 151 -14.30 -5.18 -34.88
N ASN A 152 -13.92 -5.91 -33.83
CA ASN A 152 -13.24 -7.20 -33.96
C ASN A 152 -13.30 -7.96 -32.63
N SER A 153 -14.16 -8.99 -32.61
CA SER A 153 -14.13 -10.13 -31.69
C SER A 153 -13.62 -11.32 -32.50
N ALA A 154 -12.57 -12.02 -32.04
CA ALA A 154 -12.26 -13.37 -32.52
C ALA A 154 -11.41 -14.14 -31.49
N THR A 155 -12.09 -15.08 -30.85
CA THR A 155 -11.61 -16.28 -30.16
C THR A 155 -10.79 -17.17 -31.08
N HIS A 156 -9.64 -17.71 -30.63
CA HIS A 156 -9.15 -19.02 -31.06
C HIS A 156 -8.37 -19.72 -29.92
N ALA A 157 -8.88 -20.87 -29.51
CA ALA A 157 -8.20 -21.90 -28.74
C ALA A 157 -7.31 -22.76 -29.66
N SER A 158 -6.20 -23.31 -29.13
CA SER A 158 -5.74 -24.72 -29.35
C SER A 158 -4.24 -24.96 -29.09
N THR A 159 -3.97 -25.92 -28.19
CA THR A 159 -3.22 -27.18 -28.46
C THR A 159 -1.69 -27.26 -28.31
N SER A 160 -1.29 -28.08 -27.32
CA SER A 160 -0.32 -29.21 -27.37
C SER A 160 1.21 -29.01 -27.47
N SER A 161 1.91 -29.50 -26.44
CA SER A 161 3.09 -30.42 -26.49
C SER A 161 3.57 -30.58 -25.04
N ARG A 162 3.59 -31.74 -24.36
CA ARG A 162 4.10 -33.11 -24.61
C ARG A 162 5.60 -33.18 -24.90
N ARG A 163 6.40 -33.52 -23.88
CA ARG A 163 7.49 -34.54 -23.85
C ARG A 163 8.44 -34.30 -22.66
N PRO A 164 9.32 -35.27 -22.32
CA PRO A 164 9.27 -36.71 -22.55
C PRO A 164 8.99 -37.52 -21.27
#